data_AF-A0A1B6KVC8-F1
#
_entry.id   AF-A0A1B6KVC8-F1
#
_cell.length_a   1.000
_cell.length_b   1.000
_cell.length_c   1.000
_cell.angle_alpha   90.00
_cell.angle_beta   90.00
_cell.angle_gamma   90.00
#
_symmetry.space_group_name_H-M   'P 1'
#
loop_
_entity.id
_entity.type
_entity.pdbx_description
1 polymer ?
#
loop_
_entity_poly.entity_id
_entity_poly.type
_entity_poly.pdbx_seq_one_letter_code
_entity_poly.pdbx_strand_id
1 'polypeptide(L)'
;GRSQLFQDILFAGRLHIGNKDYKTDVTVDFYDVTYGFKIHHQSQNPSVMVSNGELSFGTSSYSIANLIDMRKHQASMELHLDKYRDIHIKVVGPQNPAEIKAMLDFKWDANRDPTQKFLFTIDGSKSRLLNFEVKSVIEYPGHTIVGTVSLHHKGPDYTGVIKLEWSASSAISISSYLVWDPHKTGTVTFSSTVLTPFDNWKATNFNYGLWLLENSVRSNGSLSWGQDGTAMADMVYNTLTSDAQVGFSITALLNSTVREVSPLRLQICYSQSLQHIDALIDIESSLIHRVRVESSGRIVRDQSFSNYSGHIKFKTPFHNLTDGELSAAFKMDSNNSFSGNSIIALNDRNITSSFQGSAKALNESKLMLIINTPFQKYQKVAGKFAFSISKGHLIAELKSSAFSIGLKTIYIFKSMRDFDLQLSAKTGVNFVSSFLLVGTLNNETVDFRGGWNSVLVGLTACSHYNGW
;
A
#
# COMPACT_ATOMS: atom_id res chain seq x y z
N GLY A 1 40.54 -65.63 -65.12
CA GLY A 1 40.22 -64.92 -66.37
C GLY A 1 38.85 -64.31 -66.23
N ARG A 2 38.67 -63.04 -66.61
CA ARG A 2 37.37 -62.34 -66.55
C ARG A 2 36.57 -62.60 -67.83
N SER A 3 35.26 -62.82 -67.69
CA SER A 3 34.31 -63.08 -68.79
C SER A 3 33.79 -61.75 -69.36
N GLN A 4 33.57 -61.66 -70.68
CA GLN A 4 33.12 -60.43 -71.38
C GLN A 4 31.59 -60.31 -71.54
N LEU A 5 30.80 -61.25 -71.01
CA LEU A 5 29.32 -61.26 -71.18
C LEU A 5 28.54 -60.97 -69.88
N PHE A 6 29.23 -60.88 -68.74
CA PHE A 6 28.64 -60.49 -67.45
C PHE A 6 29.56 -59.46 -66.81
N GLN A 7 29.00 -58.35 -66.32
CA GLN A 7 29.78 -57.37 -65.56
C GLN A 7 30.03 -57.93 -64.16
N ASP A 8 31.30 -58.21 -63.90
CA ASP A 8 31.75 -58.74 -62.62
C ASP A 8 31.60 -57.66 -61.53
N ILE A 9 30.76 -57.92 -60.53
CA ILE A 9 30.77 -57.18 -59.27
C ILE A 9 31.85 -57.82 -58.39
N LEU A 10 32.88 -57.07 -58.03
CA LEU A 10 33.88 -57.55 -57.07
C LEU A 10 33.47 -57.12 -55.67
N PHE A 11 33.12 -58.09 -54.82
CA PHE A 11 32.79 -57.87 -53.43
C PHE A 11 33.91 -58.42 -52.53
N ALA A 12 34.46 -57.59 -51.65
CA ALA A 12 35.43 -58.01 -50.64
C ALA A 12 35.03 -57.46 -49.27
N GLY A 13 34.89 -58.36 -48.29
CA GLY A 13 34.50 -58.02 -46.92
C GLY A 13 35.45 -58.62 -45.88
N ARG A 14 35.71 -57.86 -44.81
CA ARG A 14 36.44 -58.30 -43.62
C ARG A 14 35.61 -57.95 -42.39
N LEU A 15 35.41 -58.92 -41.52
CA LEU A 15 34.69 -58.77 -40.25
C LEU A 15 35.59 -59.26 -39.11
N HIS A 16 35.73 -58.43 -38.08
CA HIS A 16 36.42 -58.75 -36.84
C HIS A 16 35.52 -58.41 -35.66
N ILE A 17 35.30 -59.39 -34.79
CA ILE A 17 34.51 -59.25 -33.57
C ILE A 17 35.39 -59.71 -32.40
N GLY A 18 35.82 -58.76 -31.58
CA GLY A 18 36.55 -58.99 -30.34
C GLY A 18 35.72 -58.58 -29.12
N ASN A 19 36.21 -58.89 -27.93
CA ASN A 19 35.51 -58.57 -26.67
C ASN A 19 35.43 -57.06 -26.38
N LYS A 20 36.30 -56.25 -26.99
CA LYS A 20 36.42 -54.80 -26.76
C LYS A 20 36.52 -53.99 -28.05
N ASP A 21 36.49 -54.65 -29.21
CA ASP A 21 36.61 -54.02 -30.51
C ASP A 21 35.79 -54.74 -31.56
N TYR A 22 35.21 -53.98 -32.47
CA TYR A 22 34.40 -54.46 -33.58
C TYR A 22 34.84 -53.72 -34.83
N LYS A 23 35.20 -54.44 -35.88
CA LYS A 23 35.63 -53.87 -37.16
C LYS A 23 34.92 -54.57 -38.32
N THR A 24 34.36 -53.78 -39.22
CA THR A 24 33.76 -54.23 -40.46
C THR A 24 34.32 -53.37 -41.58
N ASP A 25 34.81 -53.99 -42.65
CA ASP A 25 35.32 -53.32 -43.85
C ASP A 25 34.75 -54.05 -45.06
N VAL A 26 33.91 -53.38 -45.84
CA VAL A 26 33.24 -53.91 -47.02
C VAL A 26 33.59 -53.01 -48.19
N THR A 27 34.08 -53.60 -49.27
CA THR A 27 34.40 -52.91 -50.52
C THR A 27 33.71 -53.60 -51.68
N VAL A 28 33.14 -52.82 -52.59
CA VAL A 28 32.42 -53.26 -53.77
C VAL A 28 32.92 -52.46 -54.96
N ASP A 29 33.52 -53.11 -55.94
CA ASP A 29 33.89 -52.46 -57.19
C ASP A 29 32.81 -52.73 -58.24
N PHE A 30 32.25 -51.65 -58.81
CA PHE A 30 31.23 -51.71 -59.83
C PHE A 30 31.40 -50.54 -60.82
N TYR A 31 31.51 -50.83 -62.12
CA TYR A 31 31.76 -49.84 -63.18
C TYR A 31 33.00 -48.93 -62.93
N ASP A 32 34.13 -49.52 -62.53
CA ASP A 32 35.38 -48.80 -62.19
C ASP A 32 35.22 -47.73 -61.08
N VAL A 33 34.14 -47.83 -60.30
CA VAL A 33 33.90 -47.04 -59.09
C VAL A 33 33.94 -47.99 -57.89
N THR A 34 34.83 -47.69 -56.96
CA THR A 34 34.92 -48.39 -55.69
C THR A 34 33.95 -47.76 -54.69
N TYR A 35 33.08 -48.60 -54.13
CA TYR A 35 32.21 -48.28 -53.00
C TYR A 35 32.80 -48.95 -51.77
N GLY A 36 32.98 -48.22 -50.68
CA GLY A 36 33.54 -48.78 -49.45
C GLY A 36 32.76 -48.36 -48.22
N PHE A 37 32.57 -49.29 -47.30
CA PHE A 37 31.93 -49.07 -46.02
C PHE A 37 32.80 -49.67 -44.93
N LYS A 38 33.26 -48.82 -44.01
CA LYS A 38 34.05 -49.23 -42.85
C LYS A 38 33.37 -48.79 -41.57
N ILE A 39 33.30 -49.67 -40.59
CA ILE A 39 32.94 -49.35 -39.22
C ILE A 39 34.02 -49.93 -38.31
N HIS A 40 34.48 -49.13 -37.35
CA HIS A 40 35.38 -49.54 -36.30
C HIS A 40 34.89 -48.97 -34.97
N HIS A 41 34.45 -49.83 -34.06
CA HIS A 41 34.13 -49.47 -32.69
C HIS A 41 35.16 -50.08 -31.74
N GLN A 42 35.64 -49.30 -30.78
CA GLN A 42 36.59 -49.74 -29.77
C GLN A 42 36.19 -49.21 -28.39
N SER A 43 36.06 -50.12 -27.43
CA SER A 43 35.91 -49.83 -26.00
C SER A 43 37.25 -50.07 -25.31
N GLN A 44 38.11 -49.05 -25.30
CA GLN A 44 39.45 -49.16 -24.68
C GLN A 44 39.34 -49.47 -23.18
N ASN A 45 38.33 -48.89 -22.51
CA ASN A 45 37.97 -49.08 -21.11
C ASN A 45 36.44 -48.91 -21.00
N PRO A 46 35.70 -49.54 -20.05
CA PRO A 46 34.27 -49.28 -19.86
C PRO A 46 33.88 -47.78 -19.75
N SER A 47 34.83 -46.90 -19.44
CA SER A 47 34.61 -45.45 -19.40
C SER A 47 34.95 -44.69 -20.70
N VAL A 48 35.60 -45.30 -21.70
CA VAL A 48 36.03 -44.62 -22.94
C VAL A 48 35.67 -45.45 -24.16
N MET A 49 34.81 -44.90 -25.01
CA MET A 49 34.30 -45.53 -26.24
C MET A 49 34.66 -44.67 -27.45
N VAL A 50 35.19 -45.30 -28.49
CA VAL A 50 35.52 -44.67 -29.78
C VAL A 50 34.79 -45.42 -30.89
N SER A 51 34.11 -44.69 -31.77
CA SER A 51 33.39 -45.28 -32.91
C SER A 51 33.67 -44.48 -34.17
N ASN A 52 34.26 -45.11 -35.17
CA ASN A 52 34.54 -44.53 -36.46
C ASN A 52 33.75 -45.25 -37.56
N GLY A 53 33.19 -44.50 -38.49
CA GLY A 53 32.53 -44.99 -39.68
C GLY A 53 33.05 -44.25 -40.90
N GLU A 54 33.21 -44.94 -42.02
CA GLU A 54 33.64 -44.35 -43.29
C GLU A 54 32.79 -44.92 -44.42
N LEU A 55 32.29 -44.05 -45.29
CA LEU A 55 31.60 -44.35 -46.53
C LEU A 55 32.39 -43.72 -47.66
N SER A 56 32.82 -44.53 -48.62
CA SER A 56 33.57 -44.07 -49.79
C SER A 56 32.80 -44.38 -51.06
N PHE A 57 32.77 -43.39 -51.96
CA PHE A 57 32.08 -43.43 -53.24
C PHE A 57 33.02 -42.87 -54.31
N GLY A 58 33.75 -43.74 -55.01
CA GLY A 58 34.76 -43.34 -55.99
C GLY A 58 35.88 -42.50 -55.35
N THR A 59 35.91 -41.20 -55.66
CA THR A 59 36.94 -40.26 -55.15
C THR A 59 36.52 -39.46 -53.91
N SER A 60 35.26 -39.59 -53.48
CA SER A 60 34.73 -38.91 -52.30
C SER A 60 34.63 -39.88 -51.12
N SER A 61 34.97 -39.40 -49.93
CA SER A 61 34.79 -40.12 -48.67
C SER A 61 34.03 -39.27 -47.67
N TYR A 62 33.20 -39.93 -46.88
CA TYR A 62 32.43 -39.38 -45.78
C TYR A 62 32.81 -40.17 -44.54
N SER A 63 33.21 -39.50 -43.47
CA SER A 63 33.56 -40.19 -42.25
C SER A 63 32.87 -39.59 -41.05
N ILE A 64 32.59 -40.45 -40.07
CA ILE A 64 32.10 -40.07 -38.76
C ILE A 64 33.06 -40.64 -37.73
N ALA A 65 33.53 -39.82 -36.80
CA ALA A 65 34.32 -40.25 -35.66
C ALA A 65 33.65 -39.77 -34.37
N ASN A 66 33.38 -40.69 -33.46
CA ASN A 66 32.75 -40.40 -32.18
C ASN A 66 33.68 -40.82 -31.04
N LEU A 67 33.71 -40.02 -29.99
CA LEU A 67 34.41 -40.28 -28.74
C LEU A 67 33.47 -39.99 -27.56
N ILE A 68 33.31 -40.95 -26.67
CA ILE A 68 32.58 -40.79 -25.40
C ILE A 68 33.54 -41.14 -24.28
N ASP A 69 33.85 -40.17 -23.42
CA ASP A 69 34.68 -40.31 -22.22
C ASP A 69 33.85 -39.99 -20.97
N MET A 70 33.40 -41.05 -20.29
CA MET A 70 32.59 -40.97 -19.08
C MET A 70 33.38 -40.48 -17.86
N ARG A 71 34.73 -40.55 -17.87
CA ARG A 71 35.55 -39.99 -16.77
C ARG A 71 35.59 -38.47 -16.88
N LYS A 72 35.79 -37.97 -18.10
CA LYS A 72 35.81 -36.53 -18.39
C LYS A 72 34.41 -35.94 -18.57
N HIS A 73 33.36 -36.76 -18.51
CA HIS A 73 31.98 -36.36 -18.83
C HIS A 73 31.89 -35.66 -20.19
N GLN A 74 32.65 -36.18 -21.17
CA GLN A 74 32.81 -35.56 -22.48
C GLN A 74 32.27 -36.49 -23.56
N ALA A 75 31.56 -35.93 -24.55
CA ALA A 75 31.23 -36.58 -25.79
C ALA A 75 31.65 -35.68 -26.96
N SER A 76 32.23 -36.24 -28.01
CA SER A 76 32.53 -35.50 -29.24
C SER A 76 32.25 -36.34 -30.48
N MET A 77 31.86 -35.65 -31.55
CA MET A 77 31.51 -36.19 -32.84
C MET A 77 32.14 -35.32 -33.92
N GLU A 78 32.80 -35.95 -34.87
CA GLU A 78 33.40 -35.34 -36.04
C GLU A 78 32.77 -35.96 -37.28
N LEU A 79 32.26 -35.13 -38.17
CA LEU A 79 31.72 -35.53 -39.46
C LEU A 79 32.57 -34.88 -40.54
N HIS A 80 33.20 -35.71 -41.37
CA HIS A 80 33.86 -35.29 -42.60
C HIS A 80 32.88 -35.48 -43.76
N LEU A 81 32.52 -34.38 -44.43
CA LEU A 81 31.62 -34.37 -45.57
C LEU A 81 32.39 -33.88 -46.81
N ASP A 82 32.84 -34.82 -47.64
CA ASP A 82 33.63 -34.55 -48.84
C ASP A 82 34.96 -33.80 -48.53
N LYS A 83 35.71 -33.38 -49.55
CA LYS A 83 37.03 -32.71 -49.40
C LYS A 83 37.02 -31.37 -48.64
N TYR A 84 35.85 -30.87 -48.24
CA TYR A 84 35.69 -29.44 -47.97
C TYR A 84 34.93 -29.06 -46.70
N ARG A 85 34.18 -29.97 -46.07
CA ARG A 85 33.30 -29.58 -44.95
C ARG A 85 33.47 -30.53 -43.78
N ASP A 86 33.92 -29.98 -42.67
CA ASP A 86 33.99 -30.68 -41.40
C ASP A 86 32.97 -30.10 -40.43
N ILE A 87 32.23 -30.97 -39.75
CA ILE A 87 31.39 -30.59 -38.62
C ILE A 87 31.98 -31.24 -37.37
N HIS A 88 32.27 -30.43 -36.36
CA HIS A 88 32.76 -30.88 -35.06
C HIS A 88 31.75 -30.50 -33.98
N ILE A 89 31.33 -31.48 -33.19
CA ILE A 89 30.42 -31.30 -32.06
C ILE A 89 31.13 -31.83 -30.83
N LYS A 90 31.22 -31.03 -29.76
CA LYS A 90 31.81 -31.43 -28.49
C LYS A 90 30.95 -30.94 -27.33
N VAL A 91 30.60 -31.86 -26.46
CA VAL A 91 29.84 -31.63 -25.23
C VAL A 91 30.70 -32.03 -24.04
N VAL A 92 30.76 -31.17 -23.02
CA VAL A 92 31.40 -31.46 -21.74
C VAL A 92 30.38 -31.16 -20.65
N GLY A 93 30.14 -32.13 -19.77
CA GLY A 93 29.27 -32.02 -18.61
C GLY A 93 30.03 -31.75 -17.30
N PRO A 94 29.30 -31.42 -16.23
CA PRO A 94 29.88 -31.12 -14.93
C PRO A 94 30.55 -32.37 -14.32
N GLN A 95 31.77 -32.18 -13.80
CA GLN A 95 32.57 -33.26 -13.20
C GLN A 95 32.50 -33.30 -11.67
N ASN A 96 32.19 -32.17 -11.02
CA ASN A 96 32.20 -32.04 -9.57
C ASN A 96 30.89 -31.37 -9.11
N PRO A 97 30.18 -31.88 -8.09
CA PRO A 97 28.98 -31.22 -7.56
C PRO A 97 29.21 -29.82 -6.96
N ALA A 98 30.45 -29.42 -6.65
CA ALA A 98 30.79 -28.09 -6.15
C ALA A 98 31.16 -27.07 -7.26
N GLU A 99 31.36 -27.53 -8.50
CA GLU A 99 31.71 -26.69 -9.65
C GLU A 99 30.73 -26.93 -10.79
N ILE A 100 30.21 -25.86 -11.37
CA ILE A 100 29.42 -25.94 -12.59
C ILE A 100 30.41 -25.74 -13.73
N LYS A 101 30.70 -26.79 -14.50
CA LYS A 101 31.48 -26.69 -15.73
C LYS A 101 30.77 -27.42 -16.83
N ALA A 102 30.27 -26.70 -17.83
CA ALA A 102 29.68 -27.33 -19.01
C ALA A 102 30.03 -26.55 -20.27
N MET A 103 30.20 -27.28 -21.37
CA MET A 103 30.54 -26.72 -22.67
C MET A 103 29.79 -27.44 -23.78
N LEU A 104 29.31 -26.67 -24.75
CA LEU A 104 28.81 -27.13 -26.03
C LEU A 104 29.56 -26.35 -27.12
N ASP A 105 30.33 -27.06 -27.93
CA ASP A 105 31.13 -26.51 -29.03
C ASP A 105 30.67 -27.17 -30.33
N PHE A 106 30.13 -26.37 -31.24
CA PHE A 106 29.65 -26.79 -32.56
C PHE A 106 30.37 -25.96 -33.61
N LYS A 107 31.13 -26.61 -34.48
CA LYS A 107 31.90 -25.96 -35.55
C LYS A 107 31.49 -26.56 -36.88
N TRP A 108 31.33 -25.74 -37.91
CA TRP A 108 31.08 -26.19 -39.26
C TRP A 108 31.98 -25.41 -40.21
N ASP A 109 32.61 -26.08 -41.16
CA ASP A 109 33.51 -25.43 -42.14
C ASP A 109 34.65 -24.60 -41.50
N ALA A 110 35.03 -24.94 -40.26
CA ALA A 110 36.03 -24.19 -39.49
C ALA A 110 37.43 -24.21 -40.12
N ASN A 111 37.70 -25.15 -41.04
CA ASN A 111 38.94 -25.19 -41.81
C ASN A 111 39.04 -24.04 -42.82
N ARG A 112 37.91 -23.51 -43.30
CA ARG A 112 37.87 -22.37 -44.23
C ARG A 112 37.63 -21.05 -43.51
N ASP A 113 36.73 -21.06 -42.52
CA ASP A 113 36.36 -19.88 -41.75
C ASP A 113 36.28 -20.22 -40.26
N PRO A 114 37.29 -19.82 -39.45
CA PRO A 114 37.30 -20.05 -38.02
C PRO A 114 36.13 -19.42 -37.24
N THR A 115 35.37 -18.49 -37.86
CA THR A 115 34.22 -17.82 -37.26
C THR A 115 32.92 -18.64 -37.35
N GLN A 116 32.90 -19.70 -38.18
CA GLN A 116 31.75 -20.61 -38.33
C GLN A 116 31.68 -21.61 -37.18
N LYS A 117 31.37 -21.09 -36.00
CA LYS A 117 31.22 -21.85 -34.77
C LYS A 117 30.11 -21.28 -33.90
N PHE A 118 29.55 -22.16 -33.08
CA PHE A 118 28.71 -21.86 -31.95
C PHE A 118 29.35 -22.48 -30.71
N LEU A 119 29.69 -21.65 -29.73
CA LEU A 119 30.27 -22.10 -28.47
C LEU A 119 29.41 -21.57 -27.33
N PHE A 120 28.97 -22.49 -26.46
CA PHE A 120 28.38 -22.15 -25.17
C PHE A 120 29.26 -22.74 -24.08
N THR A 121 29.73 -21.91 -23.16
CA THR A 121 30.43 -22.35 -21.95
C THR A 121 29.74 -21.77 -20.72
N ILE A 122 29.61 -22.58 -19.68
CA ILE A 122 29.23 -22.12 -18.35
C ILE A 122 30.24 -22.67 -17.35
N ASP A 123 30.88 -21.76 -16.62
CA ASP A 123 31.84 -22.04 -15.58
C ASP A 123 31.41 -21.33 -14.30
N GLY A 124 31.33 -22.05 -13.19
CA GLY A 124 30.94 -21.49 -11.92
C GLY A 124 31.52 -22.27 -10.76
N SER A 125 31.77 -21.55 -9.67
CA SER A 125 32.30 -22.12 -8.43
C SER A 125 31.41 -21.76 -7.26
N LYS A 126 31.23 -22.72 -6.35
CA LYS A 126 30.51 -22.51 -5.08
C LYS A 126 31.49 -22.62 -3.93
N SER A 127 31.80 -21.50 -3.29
CA SER A 127 32.74 -21.49 -2.15
C SER A 127 32.03 -21.72 -0.80
N ARG A 128 30.82 -21.17 -0.62
CA ARG A 128 29.98 -21.32 0.59
C ARG A 128 28.50 -21.25 0.25
N LEU A 129 27.63 -21.54 1.23
CA LEU A 129 26.21 -21.22 1.13
C LEU A 129 26.07 -19.71 0.86
N LEU A 130 25.43 -19.32 -0.24
CA LEU A 130 25.24 -17.93 -0.71
C LEU A 130 26.49 -17.20 -1.24
N ASN A 131 27.62 -17.90 -1.47
CA ASN A 131 28.78 -17.36 -2.17
C ASN A 131 29.07 -18.15 -3.43
N PHE A 132 28.74 -17.57 -4.58
CA PHE A 132 29.00 -18.19 -5.87
C PHE A 132 29.30 -17.15 -6.94
N GLU A 133 30.08 -17.58 -7.92
CA GLU A 133 30.39 -16.82 -9.12
C GLU A 133 30.16 -17.74 -10.31
N VAL A 134 29.41 -17.25 -11.29
CA VAL A 134 29.07 -17.98 -12.52
C VAL A 134 29.36 -17.06 -13.69
N LYS A 135 30.12 -17.58 -14.65
CA LYS A 135 30.41 -16.98 -15.94
C LYS A 135 29.84 -17.86 -17.03
N SER A 136 29.12 -17.25 -17.95
CA SER A 136 28.63 -17.88 -19.17
C SER A 136 29.15 -17.11 -20.38
N VAL A 137 29.49 -17.83 -21.44
CA VAL A 137 29.90 -17.26 -22.73
C VAL A 137 29.11 -17.95 -23.81
N ILE A 138 28.48 -17.15 -24.67
CA ILE A 138 27.83 -17.59 -25.90
C ILE A 138 28.59 -16.91 -27.04
N GLU A 139 29.21 -17.70 -27.89
CA GLU A 139 29.89 -17.23 -29.10
C GLU A 139 29.15 -17.80 -30.32
N TYR A 140 28.90 -16.96 -31.30
CA TYR A 140 28.32 -17.33 -32.59
C TYR A 140 28.93 -16.42 -33.67
N PRO A 141 28.73 -16.67 -34.98
CA PRO A 141 29.48 -15.98 -36.03
C PRO A 141 29.44 -14.45 -35.89
N GLY A 142 30.62 -13.85 -35.65
CA GLY A 142 30.80 -12.40 -35.52
C GLY A 142 30.44 -11.79 -34.15
N HIS A 143 29.98 -12.59 -33.17
CA HIS A 143 29.45 -12.08 -31.92
C HIS A 143 29.83 -12.92 -30.70
N THR A 144 29.98 -12.27 -29.56
CA THR A 144 30.22 -12.91 -28.27
C THR A 144 29.38 -12.22 -27.21
N ILE A 145 28.63 -12.99 -26.43
CA ILE A 145 27.84 -12.53 -25.30
C ILE A 145 28.42 -13.18 -24.05
N VAL A 146 28.80 -12.36 -23.07
CA VAL A 146 29.35 -12.79 -21.79
C VAL A 146 28.38 -12.42 -20.68
N GLY A 147 27.87 -13.43 -19.98
CA GLY A 147 27.06 -13.27 -18.78
C GLY A 147 27.90 -13.56 -17.53
N THR A 148 27.84 -12.70 -16.53
CA THR A 148 28.46 -12.93 -15.21
C THR A 148 27.44 -12.70 -14.12
N VAL A 149 27.44 -13.59 -13.13
CA VAL A 149 26.60 -13.51 -11.94
C VAL A 149 27.48 -13.80 -10.73
N SER A 150 27.51 -12.88 -9.78
CA SER A 150 28.22 -13.07 -8.51
C SER A 150 27.32 -12.72 -7.35
N LEU A 151 27.27 -13.59 -6.35
CA LEU A 151 26.66 -13.33 -5.06
C LEU A 151 27.72 -13.48 -3.97
N HIS A 152 27.84 -12.45 -3.14
CA HIS A 152 28.74 -12.43 -2.00
C HIS A 152 27.98 -12.07 -0.74
N HIS A 153 28.10 -12.90 0.29
CA HIS A 153 27.49 -12.74 1.59
C HIS A 153 28.57 -12.74 2.68
N LYS A 154 28.56 -11.70 3.51
CA LYS A 154 29.50 -11.49 4.62
C LYS A 154 28.80 -10.83 5.81
N GLY A 155 28.40 -11.63 6.80
CA GLY A 155 27.73 -11.10 7.99
C GLY A 155 26.33 -10.59 7.64
N PRO A 156 25.98 -9.31 7.90
CA PRO A 156 24.70 -8.73 7.49
C PRO A 156 24.70 -8.26 6.02
N ASP A 157 25.87 -8.22 5.37
CA ASP A 157 26.04 -7.66 4.03
C ASP A 157 25.83 -8.71 2.95
N TYR A 158 25.03 -8.36 1.94
CA TYR A 158 24.83 -9.13 0.72
C TYR A 158 25.12 -8.23 -0.48
N THR A 159 25.97 -8.69 -1.39
CA THR A 159 26.29 -8.02 -2.64
C THR A 159 25.99 -8.96 -3.80
N GLY A 160 25.16 -8.50 -4.73
CA GLY A 160 24.82 -9.22 -5.95
C GLY A 160 25.22 -8.41 -7.17
N VAL A 161 25.86 -9.05 -8.15
CA VAL A 161 26.15 -8.43 -9.45
C VAL A 161 25.70 -9.37 -10.55
N ILE A 162 24.96 -8.83 -11.50
CA ILE A 162 24.60 -9.49 -12.75
C ILE A 162 25.09 -8.58 -13.87
N LYS A 163 25.84 -9.11 -14.82
CA LYS A 163 26.29 -8.34 -15.99
C LYS A 163 26.15 -9.18 -17.25
N LEU A 164 25.55 -8.61 -18.28
CA LEU A 164 25.41 -9.18 -19.61
C LEU A 164 26.07 -8.24 -20.61
N GLU A 165 27.14 -8.68 -21.26
CA GLU A 165 27.99 -7.87 -22.13
C GLU A 165 28.07 -8.50 -23.52
N TRP A 166 27.93 -7.70 -24.58
CA TRP A 166 28.11 -8.18 -25.97
C TRP A 166 29.07 -7.32 -26.80
N SER A 167 29.60 -6.24 -26.21
CA SER A 167 30.71 -5.45 -26.76
C SER A 167 31.32 -4.59 -25.65
N ALA A 168 32.51 -4.03 -25.88
CA ALA A 168 33.19 -3.16 -24.91
C ALA A 168 32.37 -1.92 -24.50
N SER A 169 31.45 -1.46 -25.35
CA SER A 169 30.60 -0.29 -25.10
C SER A 169 29.13 -0.63 -24.80
N SER A 170 28.74 -1.91 -24.88
CA SER A 170 27.33 -2.32 -24.72
C SER A 170 27.22 -3.47 -23.72
N ALA A 171 26.75 -3.12 -22.53
CA ALA A 171 26.47 -4.07 -21.46
C ALA A 171 25.28 -3.60 -20.63
N ILE A 172 24.53 -4.56 -20.10
CA ILE A 172 23.56 -4.34 -19.03
C ILE A 172 24.20 -4.84 -17.75
N SER A 173 24.21 -4.02 -16.70
CA SER A 173 24.74 -4.40 -15.39
C SER A 173 23.74 -4.05 -14.29
N ILE A 174 23.50 -4.99 -13.40
CA ILE A 174 22.69 -4.82 -12.20
C ILE A 174 23.61 -5.09 -11.01
N SER A 175 23.82 -4.10 -10.17
CA SER A 175 24.52 -4.23 -8.90
C SER A 175 23.57 -3.96 -7.76
N SER A 176 23.50 -4.87 -6.81
CA SER A 176 22.61 -4.78 -5.65
C SER A 176 23.40 -4.99 -4.36
N TYR A 177 23.10 -4.19 -3.35
CA TYR A 177 23.68 -4.25 -2.02
C TYR A 177 22.56 -4.22 -0.98
N LEU A 178 22.56 -5.19 -0.07
CA LEU A 178 21.60 -5.33 1.01
C LEU A 178 22.35 -5.44 2.33
N VAL A 179 21.99 -4.60 3.29
CA VAL A 179 22.35 -4.76 4.70
C VAL A 179 21.12 -5.25 5.44
N TRP A 180 21.20 -6.44 6.01
CA TRP A 180 20.12 -7.06 6.78
C TRP A 180 20.55 -7.25 8.24
N ASP A 181 20.23 -6.27 9.09
CA ASP A 181 20.54 -6.35 10.52
C ASP A 181 19.40 -5.81 11.42
N PRO A 182 18.18 -6.35 11.30
CA PRO A 182 17.04 -5.89 12.10
C PRO A 182 17.20 -6.21 13.60
N HIS A 183 18.04 -7.18 13.98
CA HIS A 183 18.17 -7.63 15.36
C HIS A 183 19.19 -6.85 16.20
N LYS A 184 20.28 -6.34 15.59
CA LYS A 184 21.31 -5.59 16.35
C LYS A 184 21.18 -4.09 16.15
N THR A 185 21.04 -3.63 14.92
CA THR A 185 20.98 -2.20 14.58
C THR A 185 19.57 -1.74 14.22
N GLY A 186 18.60 -2.66 14.12
CA GLY A 186 17.24 -2.32 13.68
C GLY A 186 17.19 -1.85 12.22
N THR A 187 18.24 -2.08 11.43
CA THR A 187 18.42 -1.44 10.14
C THR A 187 18.34 -2.44 9.00
N VAL A 188 17.59 -2.09 7.95
CA VAL A 188 17.56 -2.81 6.68
C VAL A 188 17.71 -1.81 5.54
N THR A 189 18.78 -1.90 4.76
CA THR A 189 18.99 -1.02 3.60
C THR A 189 19.22 -1.83 2.35
N PHE A 190 18.60 -1.43 1.25
CA PHE A 190 18.77 -2.03 -0.05
C PHE A 190 19.09 -0.95 -1.08
N SER A 191 20.16 -1.14 -1.84
CA SER A 191 20.56 -0.24 -2.92
C SER A 191 20.79 -1.07 -4.17
N SER A 192 20.20 -0.66 -5.29
CA SER A 192 20.37 -1.32 -6.58
C SER A 192 20.62 -0.29 -7.67
N THR A 193 21.59 -0.57 -8.51
CA THR A 193 21.92 0.22 -9.69
C THR A 193 21.81 -0.66 -10.92
N VAL A 194 21.02 -0.21 -11.88
CA VAL A 194 20.89 -0.79 -13.21
C VAL A 194 21.54 0.16 -14.21
N LEU A 195 22.57 -0.32 -14.89
CA LEU A 195 23.23 0.36 -15.98
C LEU A 195 22.82 -0.30 -17.30
N THR A 196 22.43 0.50 -18.28
CA THR A 196 22.05 0.02 -19.61
C THR A 196 22.75 0.84 -20.70
N PRO A 197 22.90 0.30 -21.92
CA PRO A 197 23.47 1.06 -23.03
C PRO A 197 22.45 2.00 -23.70
N PHE A 198 21.20 2.06 -23.22
CA PHE A 198 20.13 2.82 -23.86
C PHE A 198 20.18 4.30 -23.45
N ASP A 199 20.13 5.22 -24.41
CA ASP A 199 20.37 6.65 -24.14
C ASP A 199 19.39 7.27 -23.14
N ASN A 200 18.12 6.87 -23.18
CA ASN A 200 17.09 7.37 -22.27
C ASN A 200 17.04 6.62 -20.91
N TRP A 201 17.84 5.56 -20.75
CA TRP A 201 17.80 4.68 -19.59
C TRP A 201 19.19 4.24 -19.12
N LYS A 202 20.20 5.11 -19.26
CA LYS A 202 21.61 4.76 -18.97
C LYS A 202 21.83 4.27 -17.55
N ALA A 203 21.19 4.91 -16.59
CA ALA A 203 21.28 4.57 -15.18
C ALA A 203 19.90 4.59 -14.52
N THR A 204 19.66 3.64 -13.64
CA THR A 204 18.55 3.65 -12.70
C THR A 204 19.05 3.20 -11.35
N ASN A 205 18.80 4.01 -10.34
CA ASN A 205 19.14 3.70 -8.96
C ASN A 205 17.87 3.58 -8.15
N PHE A 206 17.80 2.52 -7.36
CA PHE A 206 16.76 2.30 -6.37
C PHE A 206 17.42 2.17 -5.02
N ASN A 207 17.03 2.99 -4.06
CA ASN A 207 17.48 2.87 -2.67
C ASN A 207 16.26 2.76 -1.76
N TYR A 208 16.35 1.86 -0.80
CA TYR A 208 15.36 1.64 0.22
C TYR A 208 16.05 1.53 1.58
N GLY A 209 15.44 2.10 2.60
CA GLY A 209 15.90 2.04 3.98
C GLY A 209 14.73 1.82 4.93
N LEU A 210 14.97 1.02 5.96
CA LEU A 210 14.07 0.79 7.08
C LEU A 210 14.90 0.87 8.36
N TRP A 211 14.45 1.71 9.28
CA TRP A 211 15.04 1.87 10.61
C TRP A 211 13.97 1.60 11.66
N LEU A 212 14.21 0.58 12.48
CA LEU A 212 13.40 0.14 13.61
C LEU A 212 14.08 0.66 14.88
N LEU A 213 13.62 1.80 15.38
CA LEU A 213 14.08 2.41 16.63
C LEU A 213 13.06 2.10 17.73
N GLU A 214 13.44 2.29 19.00
CA GLU A 214 12.61 1.92 20.16
C GLU A 214 11.19 2.51 20.13
N ASN A 215 11.06 3.80 19.77
CA ASN A 215 9.79 4.53 19.73
C ASN A 215 9.44 5.07 18.34
N SER A 216 10.15 4.65 17.31
CA SER A 216 9.92 5.15 15.96
C SER A 216 10.31 4.15 14.88
N VAL A 217 9.53 4.11 13.82
CA VAL A 217 9.84 3.37 12.60
C VAL A 217 9.94 4.36 11.45
N ARG A 218 11.06 4.33 10.73
CA ARG A 218 11.24 5.12 9.52
C ARG A 218 11.46 4.20 8.33
N SER A 219 10.75 4.46 7.24
CA SER A 219 10.98 3.83 5.95
C SER A 219 11.20 4.91 4.90
N ASN A 220 12.23 4.75 4.07
CA ASN A 220 12.44 5.62 2.92
C ASN A 220 12.67 4.79 1.66
N GLY A 221 12.23 5.34 0.53
CA GLY A 221 12.43 4.79 -0.80
C GLY A 221 12.79 5.92 -1.75
N SER A 222 13.77 5.69 -2.60
CA SER A 222 14.12 6.62 -3.69
C SER A 222 14.38 5.84 -4.96
N LEU A 223 13.86 6.36 -6.06
CA LEU A 223 14.08 5.86 -7.40
C LEU A 223 14.55 7.02 -8.25
N SER A 224 15.69 6.87 -8.91
CA SER A 224 16.19 7.81 -9.91
C SER A 224 16.38 7.09 -11.23
N TRP A 225 15.93 7.66 -12.34
CA TRP A 225 16.10 7.09 -13.68
C TRP A 225 16.38 8.18 -14.71
N GLY A 226 17.15 7.84 -15.75
CA GLY A 226 17.55 8.79 -16.77
C GLY A 226 18.42 9.92 -16.19
N GLN A 227 18.25 11.15 -16.69
CA GLN A 227 18.99 12.33 -16.21
C GLN A 227 18.24 13.10 -15.11
N ASP A 228 16.90 13.23 -15.21
CA ASP A 228 16.11 14.12 -14.35
C ASP A 228 14.95 13.44 -13.61
N GLY A 229 14.72 12.15 -13.86
CA GLY A 229 13.64 11.39 -13.24
C GLY A 229 13.99 11.01 -11.81
N THR A 230 13.26 11.54 -10.83
CA THR A 230 13.40 11.17 -9.41
C THR A 230 12.04 11.04 -8.75
N ALA A 231 11.90 10.03 -7.90
CA ALA A 231 10.76 9.84 -7.01
C ALA A 231 11.29 9.41 -5.63
N MET A 232 10.80 10.05 -4.59
CA MET A 232 11.21 9.82 -3.21
C MET A 232 9.98 9.71 -2.33
N ALA A 233 9.94 8.66 -1.52
CA ALA A 233 8.94 8.46 -0.48
C ALA A 233 9.65 8.34 0.86
N ASP A 234 9.18 9.05 1.88
CA ASP A 234 9.67 8.95 3.25
C ASP A 234 8.46 8.84 4.18
N MET A 235 8.47 7.84 5.06
CA MET A 235 7.42 7.58 6.03
C MET A 235 8.05 7.43 7.42
N VAL A 236 7.54 8.18 8.37
CA VAL A 236 7.96 8.17 9.77
C VAL A 236 6.75 7.91 10.65
N TYR A 237 6.83 6.87 11.47
CA TYR A 237 5.89 6.58 12.53
C TYR A 237 6.59 6.77 13.88
N ASN A 238 6.03 7.61 14.75
CA ASN A 238 6.52 7.76 16.12
C ASN A 238 5.41 7.42 17.11
N THR A 239 5.77 6.75 18.19
CA THR A 239 4.91 6.50 19.34
C THR A 239 5.34 7.34 20.53
N LEU A 240 4.37 7.83 21.28
CA LEU A 240 4.59 8.45 22.58
C LEU A 240 3.82 7.63 23.61
N THR A 241 4.52 6.95 24.50
CA THR A 241 3.90 6.16 25.57
C THR A 241 4.58 6.49 26.88
N SER A 242 3.79 6.97 27.85
CA SER A 242 4.21 7.27 29.21
C SER A 242 3.04 7.02 30.16
N ASP A 243 3.28 7.00 31.46
CA ASP A 243 2.23 6.78 32.47
C ASP A 243 1.10 7.84 32.42
N ALA A 244 1.39 9.04 31.90
CA ALA A 244 0.46 10.17 31.86
C ALA A 244 -0.10 10.48 30.46
N GLN A 245 0.54 9.97 29.40
CA GLN A 245 0.24 10.36 28.03
C GLN A 245 0.51 9.22 27.04
N VAL A 246 -0.42 9.02 26.10
CA VAL A 246 -0.33 8.06 25.00
C VAL A 246 -0.63 8.77 23.69
N GLY A 247 0.12 8.46 22.63
CA GLY A 247 -0.08 9.07 21.33
C GLY A 247 0.75 8.42 20.22
N PHE A 248 0.46 8.82 19.00
CA PHE A 248 1.24 8.45 17.83
C PHE A 248 1.25 9.59 16.80
N SER A 249 2.27 9.58 15.94
CA SER A 249 2.33 10.43 14.76
C SER A 249 2.79 9.62 13.56
N ILE A 250 2.12 9.82 12.42
CA ILE A 250 2.51 9.30 11.11
C ILE A 250 2.76 10.50 10.23
N THR A 251 3.94 10.59 9.64
CA THR A 251 4.26 11.54 8.59
C THR A 251 4.68 10.76 7.35
N ALA A 252 4.05 11.04 6.22
CA ALA A 252 4.46 10.50 4.93
C ALA A 252 4.66 11.64 3.94
N LEU A 253 5.75 11.57 3.19
CA LEU A 253 6.15 12.54 2.19
C LEU A 253 6.43 11.81 0.88
N LEU A 254 5.83 12.27 -0.20
CA LEU A 254 6.09 11.84 -1.56
C LEU A 254 6.54 13.06 -2.36
N ASN A 255 7.75 13.01 -2.91
CA ASN A 255 8.29 14.00 -3.83
C ASN A 255 8.61 13.30 -5.14
N SER A 256 8.19 13.87 -6.26
CA SER A 256 8.41 13.29 -7.59
C SER A 256 8.64 14.38 -8.61
N THR A 257 9.50 14.12 -9.59
CA THR A 257 9.65 14.96 -10.80
C THR A 257 8.71 14.50 -11.93
N VAL A 258 7.99 13.40 -11.76
CA VAL A 258 6.99 12.88 -12.72
C VAL A 258 5.76 13.77 -12.73
N ARG A 259 5.38 14.29 -13.91
CA ARG A 259 4.25 15.23 -14.05
C ARG A 259 2.93 14.64 -13.53
N GLU A 260 2.73 13.34 -13.69
CA GLU A 260 1.53 12.61 -13.29
C GLU A 260 1.51 12.32 -11.77
N VAL A 261 2.64 12.44 -11.08
CA VAL A 261 2.75 12.16 -9.64
C VAL A 261 2.94 13.48 -8.90
N SER A 262 1.84 14.01 -8.38
CA SER A 262 1.90 15.22 -7.55
C SER A 262 2.64 14.94 -6.24
N PRO A 263 3.47 15.89 -5.75
CA PRO A 263 3.98 15.84 -4.39
C PRO A 263 2.83 15.70 -3.39
N LEU A 264 3.04 14.95 -2.32
CA LEU A 264 2.03 14.72 -1.30
C LEU A 264 2.70 14.69 0.08
N ARG A 265 2.12 15.42 1.01
CA ARG A 265 2.43 15.34 2.43
C ARG A 265 1.18 14.87 3.18
N LEU A 266 1.32 13.82 3.95
CA LEU A 266 0.32 13.31 4.88
C LEU A 266 0.88 13.41 6.29
N GLN A 267 0.12 13.97 7.21
CA GLN A 267 0.42 14.00 8.63
C GLN A 267 -0.81 13.59 9.42
N ILE A 268 -0.67 12.56 10.24
CA ILE A 268 -1.69 12.09 11.18
C ILE A 268 -1.07 12.15 12.56
N CYS A 269 -1.70 12.83 13.50
CA CYS A 269 -1.23 12.87 14.89
C CYS A 269 -2.39 12.59 15.83
N TYR A 270 -2.11 11.85 16.88
CA TYR A 270 -3.02 11.58 17.98
C TYR A 270 -2.26 11.67 19.30
N SER A 271 -2.85 12.34 20.28
CA SER A 271 -2.29 12.44 21.62
C SER A 271 -3.41 12.50 22.64
N GLN A 272 -3.27 11.75 23.72
CA GLN A 272 -4.23 11.68 24.80
C GLN A 272 -3.51 11.70 26.14
N SER A 273 -4.03 12.50 27.06
CA SER A 273 -3.73 12.50 28.49
C SER A 273 -5.03 12.37 29.29
N LEU A 274 -4.95 12.36 30.62
CA LEU A 274 -6.13 12.35 31.49
C LEU A 274 -7.08 13.55 31.29
N GLN A 275 -6.55 14.68 30.82
CA GLN A 275 -7.30 15.94 30.70
C GLN A 275 -7.42 16.47 29.28
N HIS A 276 -6.59 15.99 28.34
CA HIS A 276 -6.52 16.52 26.98
C HIS A 276 -6.52 15.41 25.95
N ILE A 277 -7.21 15.61 24.83
CA ILE A 277 -7.18 14.76 23.65
C ILE A 277 -6.97 15.67 22.45
N ASP A 278 -6.01 15.34 21.59
CA ASP A 278 -5.71 16.07 20.37
C ASP A 278 -5.57 15.09 19.21
N ALA A 279 -6.17 15.43 18.07
CA ALA A 279 -6.08 14.68 16.83
C ALA A 279 -5.90 15.65 15.65
N LEU A 280 -5.03 15.28 14.71
CA LEU A 280 -4.76 16.03 13.49
C LEU A 280 -4.73 15.06 12.30
N ILE A 281 -5.38 15.45 11.21
CA ILE A 281 -5.20 14.88 9.89
C ILE A 281 -4.89 16.04 8.95
N ASP A 282 -3.78 15.99 8.24
CA ASP A 282 -3.33 17.02 7.31
C ASP A 282 -2.82 16.37 6.04
N ILE A 283 -3.47 16.68 4.92
CA ILE A 283 -3.17 16.17 3.59
C ILE A 283 -2.91 17.37 2.69
N GLU A 284 -1.71 17.48 2.14
CA GLU A 284 -1.28 18.62 1.34
C GLU A 284 -0.59 18.13 0.07
N SER A 285 -1.16 18.43 -1.10
CA SER A 285 -0.46 18.28 -2.39
C SER A 285 0.11 19.60 -2.90
N SER A 286 -0.45 20.71 -2.45
CA SER A 286 0.05 22.08 -2.67
C SER A 286 -0.58 23.02 -1.64
N LEU A 287 -0.07 24.26 -1.55
CA LEU A 287 -0.62 25.28 -0.64
C LEU A 287 -2.12 25.55 -0.85
N ILE A 288 -2.63 25.33 -2.07
CA ILE A 288 -4.05 25.53 -2.44
C ILE A 288 -4.85 24.25 -2.21
N HIS A 289 -4.24 23.08 -2.45
CA HIS A 289 -4.88 21.78 -2.32
C HIS A 289 -4.47 21.11 -1.01
N ARG A 290 -5.05 21.63 0.09
CA ARG A 290 -4.82 21.14 1.44
C ARG A 290 -6.12 20.83 2.15
N VAL A 291 -6.20 19.65 2.74
CA VAL A 291 -7.27 19.23 3.65
C VAL A 291 -6.67 19.05 5.03
N ARG A 292 -7.07 19.88 5.98
CA ARG A 292 -6.62 19.81 7.37
C ARG A 292 -7.82 19.70 8.29
N VAL A 293 -7.81 18.74 9.20
CA VAL A 293 -8.83 18.55 10.23
C VAL A 293 -8.12 18.39 11.57
N GLU A 294 -8.49 19.23 12.51
CA GLU A 294 -8.01 19.24 13.89
C GLU A 294 -9.18 19.00 14.81
N SER A 295 -8.97 18.17 15.82
CA SER A 295 -9.91 17.99 16.92
C SER A 295 -9.13 18.07 18.22
N SER A 296 -9.60 18.87 19.17
CA SER A 296 -9.07 18.92 20.51
C SER A 296 -10.20 18.84 21.54
N GLY A 297 -9.90 18.28 22.69
CA GLY A 297 -10.84 18.11 23.79
C GLY A 297 -10.14 18.31 25.11
N ARG A 298 -10.80 18.97 26.05
CA ARG A 298 -10.27 19.24 27.39
C ARG A 298 -11.30 18.98 28.47
N ILE A 299 -10.87 18.28 29.52
CA ILE A 299 -11.65 17.99 30.72
C ILE A 299 -10.96 18.65 31.91
N VAL A 300 -11.69 19.53 32.60
CA VAL A 300 -11.26 20.15 33.86
C VAL A 300 -12.22 19.72 34.94
N ARG A 301 -11.74 18.94 35.91
CA ARG A 301 -12.50 18.53 37.09
C ARG A 301 -11.98 19.26 38.31
N ASP A 302 -12.89 19.88 39.03
CA ASP A 302 -12.66 20.48 40.35
C ASP A 302 -13.66 19.86 41.35
N GLN A 303 -13.48 20.09 42.65
CA GLN A 303 -14.38 19.61 43.70
C GLN A 303 -15.81 20.12 43.54
N SER A 304 -15.99 21.28 42.90
CA SER A 304 -17.28 21.98 42.79
C SER A 304 -17.93 21.89 41.40
N PHE A 305 -17.17 21.58 40.34
CA PHE A 305 -17.69 21.50 38.97
C PHE A 305 -16.84 20.59 38.06
N SER A 306 -17.45 20.11 36.99
CA SER A 306 -16.79 19.47 35.86
C SER A 306 -17.05 20.28 34.59
N ASN A 307 -15.98 20.62 33.87
CA ASN A 307 -16.03 21.33 32.60
C ASN A 307 -15.45 20.45 31.48
N TYR A 308 -16.21 20.33 30.41
CA TYR A 308 -15.88 19.58 29.21
C TYR A 308 -15.88 20.57 28.05
N SER A 309 -14.81 20.61 27.29
CA SER A 309 -14.71 21.44 26.09
C SER A 309 -14.18 20.61 24.94
N GLY A 310 -14.68 20.88 23.75
CA GLY A 310 -14.28 20.25 22.50
C GLY A 310 -14.25 21.27 21.39
N HIS A 311 -13.29 21.11 20.50
CA HIS A 311 -13.04 21.99 19.36
C HIS A 311 -12.70 21.13 18.16
N ILE A 312 -13.36 21.37 17.04
CA ILE A 312 -13.03 20.77 15.75
C ILE A 312 -12.85 21.90 14.76
N LYS A 313 -11.73 21.94 14.07
CA LYS A 313 -11.46 22.90 13.01
C LYS A 313 -11.06 22.16 11.75
N PHE A 314 -11.60 22.59 10.63
CA PHE A 314 -11.20 22.06 9.35
C PHE A 314 -10.92 23.18 8.35
N LYS A 315 -10.06 22.85 7.39
CA LYS A 315 -9.76 23.65 6.21
C LYS A 315 -9.74 22.74 5.00
N THR A 316 -10.44 23.09 3.93
CA THR A 316 -10.53 22.29 2.70
C THR A 316 -10.39 23.17 1.45
N PRO A 317 -10.07 22.59 0.28
CA PRO A 317 -10.04 23.33 -0.98
C PRO A 317 -11.44 23.51 -1.60
N PHE A 318 -12.52 23.04 -0.96
CA PHE A 318 -13.86 23.08 -1.53
C PHE A 318 -14.50 24.45 -1.33
N HIS A 319 -14.92 25.08 -2.43
CA HIS A 319 -15.47 26.45 -2.46
C HIS A 319 -16.57 26.73 -1.42
N ASN A 320 -17.42 25.75 -1.12
CA ASN A 320 -18.54 25.94 -0.18
C ASN A 320 -18.21 25.51 1.26
N LEU A 321 -17.00 24.99 1.51
CA LEU A 321 -16.58 24.42 2.79
C LEU A 321 -15.09 24.70 3.05
N THR A 322 -14.65 25.94 2.80
CA THR A 322 -13.23 26.28 2.85
C THR A 322 -12.70 26.24 4.27
N ASP A 323 -13.44 26.82 5.21
CA ASP A 323 -13.05 26.89 6.61
C ASP A 323 -14.28 26.63 7.49
N GLY A 324 -14.08 25.84 8.55
CA GLY A 324 -15.12 25.68 9.55
C GLY A 324 -14.58 25.31 10.92
N GLU A 325 -15.36 25.69 11.92
CA GLU A 325 -15.06 25.48 13.33
C GLU A 325 -16.34 25.06 14.06
N LEU A 326 -16.22 23.99 14.85
CA LEU A 326 -17.21 23.56 15.82
C LEU A 326 -16.56 23.61 17.21
N SER A 327 -17.04 24.51 18.04
CA SER A 327 -16.57 24.69 19.41
C SER A 327 -17.71 24.44 20.36
N ALA A 328 -17.54 23.58 21.36
CA ALA A 328 -18.57 23.28 22.35
C ALA A 328 -17.96 23.22 23.75
N ALA A 329 -18.65 23.78 24.73
CA ALA A 329 -18.32 23.62 26.13
C ALA A 329 -19.56 23.30 26.95
N PHE A 330 -19.37 22.45 27.96
CA PHE A 330 -20.39 21.99 28.87
C PHE A 330 -19.82 21.98 30.28
N LYS A 331 -20.51 22.66 31.19
CA LYS A 331 -20.20 22.73 32.61
C LYS A 331 -21.34 22.15 33.42
N MET A 332 -21.01 21.26 34.34
CA MET A 332 -21.93 20.72 35.34
C MET A 332 -21.39 21.01 36.74
N ASP A 333 -22.22 21.55 37.63
CA ASP A 333 -21.88 21.78 39.02
C ASP A 333 -22.30 20.60 39.92
N SER A 334 -21.87 20.62 41.18
CA SER A 334 -22.24 19.61 42.19
C SER A 334 -23.73 19.63 42.58
N ASN A 335 -24.48 20.66 42.21
CA ASN A 335 -25.91 20.82 42.51
C ASN A 335 -26.81 20.36 41.36
N ASN A 336 -26.26 19.64 40.38
CA ASN A 336 -26.93 19.22 39.14
C ASN A 336 -27.47 20.39 38.30
N SER A 337 -26.89 21.58 38.46
CA SER A 337 -27.05 22.66 37.48
C SER A 337 -26.02 22.48 36.37
N PHE A 338 -26.46 22.75 35.16
CA PHE A 338 -25.63 22.58 33.99
C PHE A 338 -25.80 23.77 33.05
N SER A 339 -24.73 24.06 32.33
CA SER A 339 -24.71 25.11 31.31
C SER A 339 -23.77 24.70 30.20
N GLY A 340 -24.00 25.24 29.02
CA GLY A 340 -23.11 25.01 27.92
C GLY A 340 -23.34 25.99 26.79
N ASN A 341 -22.38 26.02 25.89
CA ASN A 341 -22.41 26.84 24.70
C ASN A 341 -21.80 26.05 23.55
N SER A 342 -22.32 26.27 22.35
CA SER A 342 -21.69 25.79 21.13
C SER A 342 -21.65 26.88 20.07
N ILE A 343 -20.62 26.83 19.24
CA ILE A 343 -20.39 27.73 18.12
C ILE A 343 -20.13 26.84 16.92
N ILE A 344 -20.90 27.07 15.86
CA ILE A 344 -20.66 26.51 14.54
C ILE A 344 -20.36 27.70 13.64
N ALA A 345 -19.09 27.83 13.23
CA ALA A 345 -18.66 28.78 12.23
C ALA A 345 -18.38 28.02 10.93
N LEU A 346 -19.06 28.40 9.84
CA LEU A 346 -18.87 27.84 8.52
C LEU A 346 -18.71 28.99 7.52
N ASN A 347 -17.49 29.17 7.00
CA ASN A 347 -17.11 30.32 6.19
C ASN A 347 -17.51 31.63 6.92
N ASP A 348 -18.50 32.38 6.41
CA ASP A 348 -18.99 33.65 7.01
C ASP A 348 -20.25 33.50 7.88
N ARG A 349 -20.69 32.26 8.16
CA ARG A 349 -21.94 31.97 8.88
C ARG A 349 -21.65 31.45 10.27
N ASN A 350 -22.09 32.20 11.28
CA ASN A 350 -21.96 31.81 12.68
C ASN A 350 -23.31 31.46 13.29
N ILE A 351 -23.43 30.25 13.81
CA ILE A 351 -24.55 29.79 14.62
C ILE A 351 -24.03 29.59 16.04
N THR A 352 -24.59 30.30 17.00
CA THR A 352 -24.22 30.16 18.42
C THR A 352 -25.40 29.60 19.18
N SER A 353 -25.18 28.56 19.98
CA SER A 353 -26.17 28.08 20.94
C SER A 353 -25.64 28.23 22.36
N SER A 354 -26.54 28.50 23.29
CA SER A 354 -26.25 28.50 24.72
C SER A 354 -27.43 27.88 25.45
N PHE A 355 -27.14 27.03 26.43
CA PHE A 355 -28.15 26.47 27.31
C PHE A 355 -27.75 26.58 28.77
N GLN A 356 -28.77 26.69 29.61
CA GLN A 356 -28.62 26.68 31.05
C GLN A 356 -29.81 25.94 31.66
N GLY A 357 -29.54 25.07 32.62
CA GLY A 357 -30.57 24.30 33.27
C GLY A 357 -30.16 23.78 34.63
N SER A 358 -31.11 23.11 35.26
CA SER A 358 -30.91 22.40 36.52
C SER A 358 -31.85 21.21 36.57
N ALA A 359 -31.34 20.05 36.99
CA ALA A 359 -32.13 18.86 37.21
C ALA A 359 -31.99 18.43 38.69
N LYS A 360 -32.92 18.89 39.53
CA LYS A 360 -32.96 18.53 40.95
C LYS A 360 -34.01 17.43 41.13
N ALA A 361 -33.55 16.17 41.11
CA ALA A 361 -34.40 14.98 41.04
C ALA A 361 -35.33 14.97 39.80
N LEU A 362 -36.01 13.85 39.53
CA LEU A 362 -36.99 13.74 38.44
C LEU A 362 -38.20 14.69 38.61
N ASN A 363 -38.33 15.33 39.78
CA ASN A 363 -39.48 16.14 40.17
C ASN A 363 -39.31 17.63 39.84
N GLU A 364 -38.08 18.11 39.65
CA GLU A 364 -37.79 19.50 39.31
C GLU A 364 -36.73 19.62 38.22
N SER A 365 -37.10 20.20 37.08
CA SER A 365 -36.21 20.39 35.94
C SER A 365 -36.47 21.72 35.26
N LYS A 366 -35.40 22.40 34.86
CA LYS A 366 -35.46 23.64 34.09
C LYS A 366 -34.39 23.61 33.02
N LEU A 367 -34.71 24.08 31.83
CA LEU A 367 -33.81 24.23 30.70
C LEU A 367 -34.21 25.48 29.91
N MET A 368 -33.26 26.37 29.76
CA MET A 368 -33.32 27.52 28.86
C MET A 368 -32.34 27.25 27.73
N LEU A 369 -32.82 27.35 26.50
CA LEU A 369 -32.01 27.20 25.28
C LEU A 369 -32.12 28.50 24.48
N ILE A 370 -31.00 29.01 23.98
CA ILE A 370 -30.95 30.16 23.08
C ILE A 370 -30.07 29.77 21.91
N ILE A 371 -30.60 29.90 20.69
CA ILE A 371 -29.89 29.68 19.44
C ILE A 371 -29.94 30.98 18.66
N ASN A 372 -28.79 31.53 18.30
CA ASN A 372 -28.68 32.65 17.36
C ASN A 372 -28.22 32.11 16.01
N THR A 373 -28.88 32.55 14.94
CA THR A 373 -28.57 32.13 13.57
C THR A 373 -28.37 33.35 12.67
N PRO A 374 -27.64 33.23 11.55
CA PRO A 374 -27.48 34.32 10.59
C PRO A 374 -28.74 34.54 9.73
N PHE A 375 -29.77 33.69 9.87
CA PHE A 375 -30.99 33.78 9.05
C PHE A 375 -31.93 34.83 9.61
N GLN A 376 -32.31 35.83 8.79
CA GLN A 376 -33.14 36.97 9.20
C GLN A 376 -34.47 36.55 9.88
N LYS A 377 -35.10 35.48 9.41
CA LYS A 377 -36.35 34.94 9.97
C LYS A 377 -36.18 34.21 11.31
N TYR A 378 -34.98 33.75 11.63
CA TYR A 378 -34.67 32.92 12.79
C TYR A 378 -33.45 33.44 13.56
N GLN A 379 -33.24 34.76 13.56
CA GLN A 379 -32.05 35.38 14.17
C GLN A 379 -31.83 34.96 15.61
N LYS A 380 -32.93 34.78 16.36
CA LYS A 380 -32.92 34.31 17.74
C LYS A 380 -34.08 33.35 17.97
N VAL A 381 -33.76 32.13 18.36
CA VAL A 381 -34.71 31.10 18.80
C VAL A 381 -34.46 30.81 20.27
N ALA A 382 -35.47 30.98 21.12
CA ALA A 382 -35.40 30.74 22.55
C ALA A 382 -36.36 29.61 22.93
N GLY A 383 -35.83 28.54 23.51
CA GLY A 383 -36.57 27.44 24.11
C GLY A 383 -36.60 27.57 25.64
N LYS A 384 -37.76 27.32 26.25
CA LYS A 384 -37.92 27.24 27.70
C LYS A 384 -38.65 25.94 28.02
N PHE A 385 -38.01 25.08 28.79
CA PHE A 385 -38.62 23.92 29.40
C PHE A 385 -38.51 24.05 30.91
N ALA A 386 -39.62 23.91 31.63
CA ALA A 386 -39.62 23.86 33.08
C ALA A 386 -40.69 22.91 33.57
N PHE A 387 -40.33 22.03 34.49
CA PHE A 387 -41.21 21.07 35.11
C PHE A 387 -40.97 21.11 36.63
N SER A 388 -42.03 21.20 37.40
CA SER A 388 -41.98 21.20 38.86
C SER A 388 -43.25 20.55 39.39
N ILE A 389 -43.11 19.34 39.93
CA ILE A 389 -44.22 18.63 40.60
C ILE A 389 -44.63 19.39 41.86
N SER A 390 -43.66 19.87 42.64
CA SER A 390 -43.88 20.63 43.89
C SER A 390 -44.72 21.89 43.68
N LYS A 391 -44.57 22.56 42.53
CA LYS A 391 -45.34 23.75 42.16
C LYS A 391 -46.50 23.44 41.21
N GLY A 392 -46.64 22.20 40.73
CA GLY A 392 -47.63 21.85 39.71
C GLY A 392 -47.42 22.58 38.37
N HIS A 393 -46.19 22.91 38.01
CA HIS A 393 -45.88 23.73 36.83
C HIS A 393 -45.25 22.90 35.72
N LEU A 394 -45.76 23.05 34.50
CA LEU A 394 -45.16 22.58 33.27
C LEU A 394 -45.11 23.73 32.25
N ILE A 395 -43.93 23.99 31.70
CA ILE A 395 -43.70 24.99 30.65
C ILE A 395 -42.88 24.30 29.56
N ALA A 396 -43.33 24.39 28.32
CA ALA A 396 -42.60 23.98 27.13
C ALA A 396 -42.89 25.00 26.04
N GLU A 397 -42.00 25.98 25.88
CA GLU A 397 -42.16 27.09 24.95
C GLU A 397 -40.97 27.18 24.00
N LEU A 398 -41.24 27.50 22.74
CA LEU A 398 -40.28 27.82 21.70
C LEU A 398 -40.70 29.13 21.03
N LYS A 399 -39.84 30.14 21.10
CA LYS A 399 -40.11 31.50 20.62
C LYS A 399 -39.02 31.96 19.66
N SER A 400 -39.43 32.52 18.53
CA SER A 400 -38.59 33.23 17.55
C SER A 400 -39.25 34.57 17.18
N SER A 401 -38.58 35.40 16.38
CA SER A 401 -39.21 36.57 15.76
C SER A 401 -40.33 36.19 14.79
N ALA A 402 -40.24 35.01 14.16
CA ALA A 402 -41.21 34.55 13.17
C ALA A 402 -42.35 33.67 13.72
N PHE A 403 -42.20 33.08 14.91
CA PHE A 403 -43.21 32.18 15.47
C PHE A 403 -43.11 32.09 17.00
N SER A 404 -44.22 31.70 17.63
CA SER A 404 -44.26 31.34 19.05
C SER A 404 -45.14 30.10 19.18
N ILE A 405 -44.56 28.99 19.63
CA ILE A 405 -45.27 27.74 19.90
C ILE A 405 -44.97 27.36 21.33
N GLY A 406 -45.97 26.96 22.10
CA GLY A 406 -45.69 26.48 23.44
C GLY A 406 -46.92 26.16 24.25
N LEU A 407 -46.70 25.44 25.33
CA LEU A 407 -47.69 25.06 26.32
C LEU A 407 -47.17 25.47 27.70
N LYS A 408 -48.05 26.08 28.49
CA LYS A 408 -47.83 26.36 29.90
C LYS A 408 -49.04 25.89 30.68
N THR A 409 -48.80 25.02 31.65
CA THR A 409 -49.77 24.49 32.59
C THR A 409 -49.33 24.82 34.00
N ILE A 410 -50.23 25.38 34.80
CA ILE A 410 -50.16 25.46 36.25
C ILE A 410 -51.33 24.63 36.76
N TYR A 411 -51.07 23.70 37.66
CA TYR A 411 -52.09 22.85 38.26
C TYR A 411 -51.76 22.58 39.72
N ILE A 412 -52.46 23.28 40.61
CA ILE A 412 -52.38 23.09 42.06
C ILE A 412 -53.80 22.73 42.52
N PHE A 413 -53.98 21.51 43.03
CA PHE A 413 -55.27 21.05 43.53
C PHE A 413 -55.15 20.64 44.99
N LYS A 414 -55.80 21.37 45.89
CA LYS A 414 -55.90 20.98 47.32
C LYS A 414 -57.28 20.43 47.64
N SER A 415 -58.35 21.07 47.14
CA SER A 415 -59.73 20.61 47.30
C SER A 415 -60.63 21.22 46.21
N MET A 416 -61.89 20.77 46.12
CA MET A 416 -62.89 21.37 45.23
C MET A 416 -63.21 22.86 45.53
N ARG A 417 -62.73 23.40 46.66
CA ARG A 417 -62.87 24.81 47.06
C ARG A 417 -61.54 25.58 47.11
N ASP A 418 -60.43 24.91 46.81
CA ASP A 418 -59.08 25.49 46.80
C ASP A 418 -58.25 24.81 45.69
N PHE A 419 -58.28 25.41 44.48
CA PHE A 419 -57.50 24.96 43.33
C PHE A 419 -57.09 26.13 42.43
N ASP A 420 -56.01 25.92 41.68
CA ASP A 420 -55.50 26.82 40.66
C ASP A 420 -55.08 26.02 39.42
N LEU A 421 -55.85 26.19 38.34
CA LEU A 421 -55.59 25.62 37.03
C LEU A 421 -55.42 26.75 36.03
N GLN A 422 -54.26 26.81 35.39
CA GLN A 422 -54.03 27.66 34.24
C GLN A 422 -53.42 26.81 33.12
N LEU A 423 -54.18 26.60 32.05
CA LEU A 423 -53.68 26.02 30.82
C LEU A 423 -53.58 27.11 29.76
N SER A 424 -52.43 27.26 29.13
CA SER A 424 -52.23 28.19 28.04
C SER A 424 -51.41 27.55 26.94
N ALA A 425 -51.81 27.76 25.70
CA ALA A 425 -51.11 27.26 24.54
C ALA A 425 -50.98 28.36 23.48
N LYS A 426 -49.84 28.40 22.80
CA LYS A 426 -49.59 29.21 21.61
C LYS A 426 -49.26 28.25 20.47
N THR A 427 -49.87 28.45 19.31
CA THR A 427 -49.63 27.59 18.14
C THR A 427 -49.22 28.42 16.93
N GLY A 428 -48.57 27.76 15.97
CA GLY A 428 -48.26 28.36 14.67
C GLY A 428 -49.40 28.27 13.66
N VAL A 429 -50.60 27.84 14.07
CA VAL A 429 -51.77 27.65 13.19
C VAL A 429 -52.64 28.89 13.24
N ASN A 430 -52.95 29.47 12.07
CA ASN A 430 -53.72 30.71 11.95
C ASN A 430 -55.11 30.67 12.62
N PHE A 431 -55.75 29.51 12.66
CA PHE A 431 -57.07 29.34 13.29
C PHE A 431 -57.01 29.42 14.83
N VAL A 432 -55.91 28.97 15.46
CA VAL A 432 -55.72 28.95 16.93
C VAL A 432 -54.34 29.48 17.30
N SER A 433 -54.11 30.78 17.14
CA SER A 433 -52.83 31.40 17.50
C SER A 433 -52.58 31.36 19.01
N SER A 434 -53.65 31.45 19.83
CA SER A 434 -53.56 31.36 21.29
C SER A 434 -54.80 30.76 21.92
N PHE A 435 -54.59 29.95 22.95
CA PHE A 435 -55.62 29.35 23.78
C PHE A 435 -55.27 29.59 25.25
N LEU A 436 -56.28 29.93 26.06
CA LEU A 436 -56.15 30.13 27.49
C LEU A 436 -57.36 29.53 28.20
N LEU A 437 -57.12 28.80 29.28
CA LEU A 437 -58.13 28.33 30.20
C LEU A 437 -57.61 28.59 31.61
N VAL A 438 -58.35 29.39 32.38
CA VAL A 438 -58.06 29.73 33.77
C VAL A 438 -59.24 29.27 34.62
N GLY A 439 -58.93 28.58 35.71
CA GLY A 439 -59.85 28.20 36.76
C GLY A 439 -59.12 28.28 38.10
N THR A 440 -59.35 29.36 38.83
CA THR A 440 -58.79 29.59 40.16
C THR A 440 -59.93 29.82 41.13
N LEU A 441 -59.93 29.08 42.23
CA LEU A 441 -60.92 29.20 43.30
C LEU A 441 -60.19 29.07 44.64
N ASN A 442 -60.23 30.10 45.47
CA ASN A 442 -59.78 30.06 46.86
C ASN A 442 -60.69 30.97 47.73
N ASN A 443 -60.39 31.07 49.03
CA ASN A 443 -61.20 31.84 49.98
C ASN A 443 -61.29 33.35 49.65
N GLU A 444 -60.39 33.88 48.81
CA GLU A 444 -60.26 35.30 48.52
C GLU A 444 -60.58 35.63 47.05
N THR A 445 -60.50 34.68 46.12
CA THR A 445 -60.55 34.94 44.68
C THR A 445 -61.25 33.82 43.91
N VAL A 446 -62.02 34.23 42.90
CA VAL A 446 -62.62 33.36 41.89
C VAL A 446 -62.21 33.90 40.52
N ASP A 447 -61.59 33.09 39.68
CA ASP A 447 -61.21 33.44 38.30
C ASP A 447 -61.51 32.26 37.36
N PHE A 448 -62.52 32.40 36.53
CA PHE A 448 -62.86 31.44 35.48
C PHE A 448 -62.88 32.14 34.13
N ARG A 449 -61.84 31.94 33.32
CA ARG A 449 -61.70 32.58 32.00
C ARG A 449 -61.32 31.58 30.93
N GLY A 450 -61.99 31.68 29.79
CA GLY A 450 -61.62 31.05 28.53
C GLY A 450 -61.14 32.10 27.54
N GLY A 451 -60.00 31.87 26.91
CA GLY A 451 -59.43 32.73 25.88
C GLY A 451 -59.17 31.94 24.60
N TRP A 452 -59.55 32.54 23.48
CA TRP A 452 -59.32 32.03 22.14
C TRP A 452 -58.85 33.18 21.24
N ASN A 453 -57.63 33.09 20.72
CA ASN A 453 -56.96 34.15 19.96
C ASN A 453 -57.01 35.48 20.74
N SER A 454 -57.65 36.51 20.16
CA SER A 454 -57.85 37.83 20.78
C SER A 454 -59.11 37.93 21.65
N VAL A 455 -59.92 36.88 21.74
CA VAL A 455 -61.17 36.87 22.51
C VAL A 455 -60.91 36.29 23.91
N LEU A 456 -61.36 36.98 24.94
CA LEU A 456 -61.33 36.54 26.33
C LEU A 456 -62.72 36.67 26.95
N VAL A 457 -63.26 35.58 27.49
CA VAL A 457 -64.57 35.54 28.14
C VAL A 457 -64.41 34.91 29.52
N GLY A 458 -64.99 35.51 30.55
CA GLY A 458 -65.02 34.87 31.87
C GLY A 458 -65.47 35.76 33.00
N LEU A 459 -65.36 35.20 34.21
CA LEU A 459 -65.80 35.79 35.47
C LEU A 459 -64.59 35.88 36.40
N THR A 460 -64.40 37.06 36.99
CA THR A 460 -63.40 37.31 38.02
C THR A 460 -64.07 38.00 39.20
N ALA A 461 -63.89 37.49 40.41
CA ALA A 461 -64.37 38.09 41.65
C ALA A 461 -63.28 38.00 42.72
N CYS A 462 -63.17 39.02 43.55
CA CYS A 462 -62.30 39.05 44.71
C CYS A 462 -63.12 39.40 45.96
N SER A 463 -62.81 38.75 47.08
CA SER A 463 -63.38 39.03 48.38
C SER A 463 -62.46 40.01 49.10
N HIS A 464 -62.92 41.24 49.31
CA HIS A 464 -62.28 42.18 50.22
C HIS A 464 -62.98 42.13 51.57
N TYR A 465 -62.48 41.31 52.48
CA TYR A 465 -62.92 41.32 53.88
C TYR A 465 -61.72 41.57 54.79
N ASN A 466 -61.35 42.85 54.98
CA ASN A 466 -60.54 43.26 56.13
C ASN A 466 -61.50 43.40 57.32
N GLY A 467 -61.63 42.35 58.12
CA GLY A 467 -62.39 42.38 59.36
C GLY A 467 -61.80 43.41 60.33
N TRP A 468 -62.66 44.23 60.91
CA TRP A 468 -62.36 45.09 62.06
C TRP A 468 -62.26 44.28 63.34
#